data_AF-A0A956GHR4-F1
#
_entry.id   AF-A0A956GHR4-F1
#
_cell.length_a   1.000
_cell.length_b   1.000
_cell.length_c   1.000
_cell.angle_alpha   90.00
_cell.angle_beta   90.00
_cell.angle_gamma   90.00
#
_symmetry.space_group_name_H-M   'P 1'
#
loop_
_entity.id
_entity.type
_entity.pdbx_description
1 polymer ?
#
loop_
_entity_poly.entity_id
_entity_poly.type
_entity_poly.pdbx_seq_one_letter_code
_entity_poly.pdbx_strand_id
1 'polypeptide(L)'
;MKTFALAIVALLASSAPALGKSPLPRLTLSDFKYIGGFRLPAADFGVSSLNYSQGPIAYNTTNHSLFIVGHAHQQAIAEFAIPTVVNATTVKSLAMAASPLQVFTQVLGRAAGGNPQSIDRVGGMFAVQGPSGMALVINGYEYYDAPADNTQTTLVARDASKLASTPIDGYFKLPGAAHASGWISPLPPDWQATLGGTHITGHSSGEPIIGRLSVGPSAFAVDLVNDVLGATLSAPIKTVKLLDYSLTNPLHSDLSNTSKSNDIWTHLSRATYGFVAPGTRTYVTLGHTGGHKSGVCYKCRGCGGYCSNDPSDNEQHYWLYDLDDLVAVKNGQLAAHAVKPYEHGTFKTPIASDTIGGGAFDPQSGVLYLSLPGADRDQGTYSNPPVIVAYQLQAASAPDAGGGSAGDSGPGPGADAGGGADTGAGGVDQGGASADATAGSGDSSVGPGADAAASGGDGGGVTDGDDAGASGSRGEDGCSLAGGATGGATLPWLLLALMLLRRRRRTIVGVRELLRRKLAAGVSGRRSAF
;
A
#
# COMPACT_ATOMS: atom_id res chain seq x y z
N MET A 1 -16.03 8.78 76.07
CA MET A 1 -16.30 9.52 74.82
C MET A 1 -15.13 9.30 73.88
N LYS A 2 -15.34 8.61 72.75
CA LYS A 2 -14.30 8.32 71.75
C LYS A 2 -14.36 9.41 70.68
N THR A 3 -13.32 10.21 70.55
CA THR A 3 -13.18 11.27 69.55
C THR A 3 -12.71 10.65 68.22
N PHE A 4 -13.56 10.70 67.21
CA PHE A 4 -13.23 10.34 65.83
C PHE A 4 -12.59 11.57 65.15
N ALA A 5 -11.34 11.43 64.70
CA ALA A 5 -10.70 12.40 63.81
C ALA A 5 -11.11 12.08 62.36
N LEU A 6 -11.85 12.99 61.73
CA LEU A 6 -12.26 12.92 60.34
C LEU A 6 -11.15 13.55 59.48
N ALA A 7 -10.41 12.74 58.74
CA ALA A 7 -9.44 13.22 57.75
C ALA A 7 -10.17 13.63 56.47
N ILE A 8 -10.20 14.93 56.18
CA ILE A 8 -10.69 15.46 54.91
C ILE A 8 -9.57 15.31 53.89
N VAL A 9 -9.71 14.36 52.96
CA VAL A 9 -8.87 14.27 51.77
C VAL A 9 -9.46 15.25 50.74
N ALA A 10 -8.80 16.39 50.57
CA ALA A 10 -9.12 17.33 49.50
C ALA A 10 -8.66 16.72 48.17
N LEU A 11 -9.61 16.21 47.39
CA LEU A 11 -9.39 15.79 46.01
C LEU A 11 -9.21 17.04 45.15
N LEU A 12 -7.96 17.43 44.89
CA LEU A 12 -7.65 18.42 43.85
C LEU A 12 -7.97 17.80 42.50
N ALA A 13 -9.19 18.05 42.01
CA ALA A 13 -9.54 17.82 40.62
C ALA A 13 -8.76 18.84 39.78
N SER A 14 -7.59 18.45 39.28
CA SER A 14 -6.93 19.18 38.20
C SER A 14 -7.85 19.16 36.99
N SER A 15 -8.53 20.28 36.73
CA SER A 15 -9.20 20.51 35.47
C SER A 15 -8.14 20.52 34.38
N ALA A 16 -7.97 19.40 33.69
CA ALA A 16 -7.26 19.40 32.41
C ALA A 16 -7.96 20.43 31.52
N PRO A 17 -7.23 21.37 30.90
CA PRO A 17 -7.86 22.26 29.94
C PRO A 17 -8.52 21.38 28.88
N ALA A 18 -9.79 21.64 28.58
CA ALA A 18 -10.42 21.07 27.40
C ALA A 18 -9.50 21.44 26.23
N LEU A 19 -8.80 20.45 25.64
CA LEU A 19 -8.00 20.69 24.45
C LEU A 19 -8.97 21.24 23.40
N GLY A 20 -8.86 22.54 23.12
CA GLY A 20 -9.55 23.14 21.99
C GLY A 20 -9.12 22.41 20.73
N LYS A 21 -10.05 22.24 19.78
CA LYS A 21 -9.73 21.73 18.45
C LYS A 21 -8.54 22.48 17.87
N SER A 22 -7.64 21.77 17.19
CA SER A 22 -6.49 22.40 16.54
C SER A 22 -6.96 23.51 15.60
N PRO A 23 -6.33 24.70 15.62
CA PRO A 23 -6.67 25.78 14.70
C PRO A 23 -6.17 25.53 13.27
N LEU A 24 -5.39 24.46 13.06
CA LEU A 24 -4.85 24.12 11.74
C LEU A 24 -5.98 23.83 10.74
N PRO A 25 -5.81 24.23 9.46
CA PRO A 25 -6.80 23.99 8.43
C PRO A 25 -6.97 22.50 8.15
N ARG A 26 -8.14 22.14 7.61
CA ARG A 26 -8.38 20.85 6.97
C ARG A 26 -8.05 21.00 5.48
N LEU A 27 -7.46 19.96 4.91
CA LEU A 27 -7.28 19.88 3.47
C LEU A 27 -8.61 19.58 2.79
N THR A 28 -8.63 19.83 1.49
CA THR A 28 -9.64 19.39 0.55
C THR A 28 -8.92 18.79 -0.66
N LEU A 29 -9.65 18.08 -1.53
CA LEU A 29 -9.05 17.53 -2.75
C LEU A 29 -8.37 18.60 -3.63
N SER A 30 -8.84 19.84 -3.64
CA SER A 30 -8.27 20.91 -4.48
C SER A 30 -6.85 21.33 -4.08
N ASP A 31 -6.38 20.94 -2.89
CA ASP A 31 -5.02 21.24 -2.43
C ASP A 31 -3.95 20.36 -3.09
N PHE A 32 -4.36 19.30 -3.81
CA PHE A 32 -3.47 18.44 -4.57
C PHE A 32 -3.32 18.93 -6.02
N LYS A 33 -2.17 19.53 -6.33
CA LYS A 33 -1.88 20.00 -7.69
C LYS A 33 -1.03 18.99 -8.45
N TYR A 34 -1.57 18.42 -9.52
CA TYR A 34 -0.78 17.60 -10.42
C TYR A 34 0.39 18.41 -11.02
N ILE A 35 1.61 17.90 -10.87
CA ILE A 35 2.83 18.54 -11.41
C ILE A 35 3.49 17.69 -12.51
N GLY A 36 3.00 16.48 -12.75
CA GLY A 36 3.44 15.63 -13.84
C GLY A 36 3.59 14.17 -13.44
N GLY A 37 4.29 13.42 -14.27
CA GLY A 37 4.64 12.04 -14.00
C GLY A 37 5.88 11.59 -14.76
N PHE A 38 6.19 10.30 -14.61
CA PHE A 38 7.25 9.62 -15.33
C PHE A 38 6.97 8.12 -15.43
N ARG A 39 7.68 7.49 -16.35
CA ARG A 39 7.60 6.06 -16.66
C ARG A 39 8.80 5.35 -16.07
N LEU A 40 8.63 4.07 -15.79
CA LEU A 40 9.72 3.18 -15.37
C LEU A 40 9.89 2.06 -16.41
N PRO A 41 11.12 1.62 -16.70
CA PRO A 41 11.36 0.62 -17.73
C PRO A 41 10.76 -0.75 -17.36
N ALA A 42 10.14 -1.41 -18.34
CA ALA A 42 9.53 -2.73 -18.20
C ALA A 42 10.53 -3.89 -18.18
N ALA A 43 11.82 -3.62 -18.43
CA ALA A 43 12.86 -4.64 -18.54
C ALA A 43 13.11 -5.37 -17.20
N ASP A 44 13.67 -6.58 -17.30
CA ASP A 44 14.13 -7.33 -16.14
C ASP A 44 15.46 -6.77 -15.64
N PHE A 45 15.53 -6.51 -14.34
CA PHE A 45 16.73 -6.05 -13.66
C PHE A 45 16.96 -6.88 -12.40
N GLY A 46 17.97 -7.74 -12.39
CA GLY A 46 18.17 -8.69 -11.29
C GLY A 46 17.14 -9.81 -11.34
N VAL A 47 16.40 -10.03 -10.26
CA VAL A 47 15.48 -11.19 -10.14
C VAL A 47 14.02 -10.89 -10.52
N SER A 48 13.71 -9.67 -10.98
CA SER A 48 12.34 -9.23 -11.26
C SER A 48 12.29 -8.10 -12.31
N SER A 49 11.08 -7.65 -12.63
CA SER A 49 10.75 -6.46 -13.41
C SER A 49 9.56 -5.74 -12.78
N LEU A 50 9.15 -4.61 -13.37
CA LEU A 50 7.97 -3.86 -12.94
C LEU A 50 6.66 -4.31 -13.58
N ASN A 51 6.70 -5.25 -14.52
CA ASN A 51 5.48 -5.83 -15.07
C ASN A 51 4.67 -6.46 -13.94
N TYR A 52 3.36 -6.18 -13.89
CA TYR A 52 2.46 -6.63 -12.82
C TYR A 52 2.93 -6.28 -11.40
N SER A 53 3.68 -5.19 -11.24
CA SER A 53 3.99 -4.63 -9.92
C SER A 53 2.70 -4.16 -9.23
N GLN A 54 2.61 -4.40 -7.92
CA GLN A 54 1.47 -3.99 -7.09
C GLN A 54 1.57 -2.54 -6.60
N GLY A 55 2.75 -1.91 -6.74
CA GLY A 55 2.91 -0.47 -6.51
C GLY A 55 3.36 0.06 -5.14
N PRO A 56 3.69 -0.73 -4.09
CA PRO A 56 4.35 -0.15 -2.91
C PRO A 56 5.66 0.55 -3.31
N ILE A 57 5.79 1.82 -2.91
CA ILE A 57 6.95 2.67 -3.17
C ILE A 57 7.41 3.36 -1.89
N ALA A 58 8.68 3.78 -1.85
CA ALA A 58 9.21 4.66 -0.83
C ALA A 58 10.16 5.68 -1.45
N TYR A 59 10.07 6.93 -1.01
CA TYR A 59 10.96 8.00 -1.44
C TYR A 59 12.25 7.99 -0.63
N ASN A 60 13.38 8.09 -1.32
CA ASN A 60 14.70 8.24 -0.73
C ASN A 60 15.15 9.70 -0.91
N THR A 61 15.10 10.45 0.19
CA THR A 61 15.47 11.88 0.22
C THR A 61 16.94 12.12 -0.12
N THR A 62 17.83 11.16 0.16
CA THR A 62 19.28 11.33 -0.06
C THR A 62 19.67 11.30 -1.54
N ASN A 63 19.02 10.44 -2.33
CA ASN A 63 19.38 10.21 -3.73
C ASN A 63 18.35 10.78 -4.72
N HIS A 64 17.27 11.37 -4.23
CA HIS A 64 16.11 11.76 -5.03
C HIS A 64 15.64 10.61 -5.94
N SER A 65 15.33 9.49 -5.31
CA SER A 65 15.00 8.21 -5.95
C SER A 65 13.78 7.57 -5.29
N LEU A 66 13.23 6.55 -5.96
CA LEU A 66 12.16 5.71 -5.42
C LEU A 66 12.63 4.27 -5.28
N PHE A 67 12.46 3.72 -4.09
CA PHE A 67 12.35 2.28 -3.91
C PHE A 67 10.99 1.81 -4.39
N ILE A 68 10.94 0.70 -5.12
CA ILE A 68 9.69 0.14 -5.66
C ILE A 68 9.73 -1.39 -5.64
N VAL A 69 8.59 -1.98 -5.28
CA VAL A 69 8.40 -3.43 -5.35
C VAL A 69 8.17 -3.85 -6.80
N GLY A 70 8.89 -4.87 -7.26
CA GLY A 70 8.76 -5.45 -8.59
C GLY A 70 7.50 -6.30 -8.76
N HIS A 71 7.57 -7.27 -9.66
CA HIS A 71 6.49 -8.15 -10.02
C HIS A 71 5.92 -8.89 -8.80
N ALA A 72 4.59 -9.05 -8.77
CA ALA A 72 3.84 -9.57 -7.63
C ALA A 72 4.26 -10.96 -7.11
N HIS A 73 4.95 -11.76 -7.91
CA HIS A 73 5.41 -13.11 -7.55
C HIS A 73 6.76 -13.09 -6.85
N GLN A 74 7.64 -12.16 -7.20
CA GLN A 74 9.01 -12.12 -6.70
C GLN A 74 9.14 -11.21 -5.48
N GLN A 75 8.32 -10.16 -5.37
CA GLN A 75 8.30 -9.22 -4.24
C GLN A 75 9.70 -8.67 -3.90
N ALA A 76 10.51 -8.51 -4.95
CA ALA A 76 11.84 -7.96 -4.88
C ALA A 76 11.78 -6.43 -4.94
N ILE A 77 12.74 -5.75 -4.34
CA ILE A 77 12.80 -4.28 -4.28
C ILE A 77 13.95 -3.80 -5.16
N ALA A 78 13.70 -2.78 -5.98
CA ALA A 78 14.71 -2.02 -6.71
C ALA A 78 14.67 -0.54 -6.32
N GLU A 79 15.70 0.21 -6.67
CA GLU A 79 15.75 1.66 -6.53
C GLU A 79 15.96 2.30 -7.90
N PHE A 80 15.10 3.26 -8.27
CA PHE A 80 15.23 4.05 -9.51
C PHE A 80 15.42 5.53 -9.18
N ALA A 81 16.37 6.18 -9.85
CA ALA A 81 16.43 7.63 -9.83
C ALA A 81 15.14 8.22 -10.40
N ILE A 82 14.63 9.29 -9.80
CA ILE A 82 13.47 10.00 -10.34
C ILE A 82 13.97 10.85 -11.52
N PRO A 83 13.48 10.60 -12.76
CA PRO A 83 13.81 11.47 -13.89
C PRO A 83 13.06 12.80 -13.75
N THR A 84 13.33 13.75 -14.65
CA THR A 84 12.53 14.97 -14.74
C THR A 84 11.03 14.64 -14.82
N VAL A 85 10.27 15.17 -13.88
CA VAL A 85 8.80 15.04 -13.86
C VAL A 85 8.24 15.89 -15.01
N VAL A 86 7.47 15.26 -15.90
CA VAL A 86 6.87 15.93 -17.05
C VAL A 86 5.40 16.16 -16.80
N ASN A 87 4.95 17.41 -16.87
CA ASN A 87 3.54 17.78 -16.79
C ASN A 87 2.80 17.43 -18.09
N ALA A 88 2.53 16.15 -18.30
CA ALA A 88 1.76 15.64 -19.42
C ALA A 88 0.76 14.59 -18.94
N THR A 89 -0.38 14.48 -19.62
CA THR A 89 -1.46 13.55 -19.27
C THR A 89 -1.52 12.33 -20.21
N THR A 90 -0.52 12.20 -21.08
CA THR A 90 -0.38 11.08 -22.03
C THR A 90 0.88 10.30 -21.68
N VAL A 91 0.76 8.99 -21.50
CA VAL A 91 1.86 8.12 -21.05
C VAL A 91 3.10 8.27 -21.92
N LYS A 92 2.98 8.21 -23.25
CA LYS A 92 4.12 8.36 -24.18
C LYS A 92 4.88 9.69 -24.07
N SER A 93 4.24 10.73 -23.55
CA SER A 93 4.83 12.06 -23.41
C SER A 93 5.61 12.22 -22.09
N LEU A 94 5.51 11.26 -21.18
CA LEU A 94 6.23 11.27 -19.91
C LEU A 94 7.70 10.83 -20.11
N ALA A 95 8.59 11.37 -19.29
CA ALA A 95 9.99 10.92 -19.27
C ALA A 95 10.10 9.47 -18.80
N MET A 96 11.02 8.71 -19.39
CA MET A 96 11.38 7.36 -18.95
C MET A 96 12.58 7.43 -18.00
N ALA A 97 12.49 6.79 -16.85
CA ALA A 97 13.64 6.62 -15.96
C ALA A 97 14.73 5.76 -16.62
N ALA A 98 15.98 5.98 -16.24
CA ALA A 98 17.10 5.11 -16.63
C ALA A 98 17.00 3.73 -15.94
N SER A 99 17.98 2.85 -16.22
CA SER A 99 18.16 1.61 -15.46
C SER A 99 18.26 1.89 -13.95
N PRO A 100 17.83 0.94 -13.10
CA PRO A 100 17.79 1.16 -11.66
C PRO A 100 19.17 1.39 -11.06
N LEU A 101 19.23 2.23 -10.03
CA LEU A 101 20.41 2.44 -9.18
C LEU A 101 20.76 1.16 -8.41
N GLN A 102 19.74 0.40 -8.02
CA GLN A 102 19.86 -0.93 -7.41
C GLN A 102 18.85 -1.86 -8.05
N VAL A 103 19.32 -3.00 -8.57
CA VAL A 103 18.47 -4.00 -9.24
C VAL A 103 17.49 -4.67 -8.27
N PHE A 104 16.44 -5.32 -8.80
CA PHE A 104 15.47 -6.03 -7.98
C PHE A 104 16.14 -7.13 -7.15
N THR A 105 16.07 -6.97 -5.84
CA THR A 105 16.66 -7.88 -4.86
C THR A 105 15.59 -8.39 -3.90
N GLN A 106 15.55 -9.70 -3.65
CA GLN A 106 14.67 -10.29 -2.65
C GLN A 106 15.11 -9.90 -1.24
N VAL A 107 14.13 -9.62 -0.36
CA VAL A 107 14.37 -9.20 1.03
C VAL A 107 13.63 -10.04 2.07
N LEU A 108 12.43 -10.55 1.76
CA LEU A 108 11.53 -11.19 2.72
C LEU A 108 12.09 -12.49 3.34
N GLY A 109 13.03 -13.16 2.67
CA GLY A 109 13.67 -14.38 3.14
C GLY A 109 15.03 -14.20 3.82
N ARG A 110 15.52 -12.96 3.97
CA ARG A 110 16.91 -12.68 4.36
C ARG A 110 17.12 -12.31 5.83
N ALA A 111 16.05 -12.19 6.60
CA ALA A 111 16.18 -11.94 8.03
C ALA A 111 16.93 -13.09 8.72
N ALA A 112 17.77 -12.79 9.72
CA ALA A 112 18.62 -13.81 10.37
C ALA A 112 17.82 -14.96 11.00
N GLY A 113 16.61 -14.68 11.51
CA GLY A 113 15.66 -15.68 12.04
C GLY A 113 14.80 -16.37 10.98
N GLY A 114 15.02 -16.09 9.70
CA GLY A 114 14.19 -16.53 8.59
C GLY A 114 12.84 -15.81 8.52
N ASN A 115 11.87 -16.46 7.90
CA ASN A 115 10.50 -15.98 7.73
C ASN A 115 9.51 -16.95 8.39
N PRO A 116 9.32 -16.87 9.72
CA PRO A 116 8.62 -17.90 10.48
C PRO A 116 7.10 -17.88 10.29
N GLN A 117 6.52 -16.79 9.76
CA GLN A 117 5.09 -16.63 9.52
C GLN A 117 4.75 -16.50 8.03
N SER A 118 5.62 -17.04 7.16
CA SER A 118 5.35 -17.14 5.71
C SER A 118 5.00 -15.82 5.02
N ILE A 119 5.54 -14.70 5.50
CA ILE A 119 5.31 -13.37 4.97
C ILE A 119 5.79 -13.30 3.52
N ASP A 120 4.89 -13.06 2.58
CA ASP A 120 5.17 -13.20 1.15
C ASP A 120 4.73 -11.98 0.33
N ARG A 121 4.30 -10.90 0.97
CA ARG A 121 3.99 -9.61 0.32
C ARG A 121 4.65 -8.47 1.06
N VAL A 122 5.16 -7.49 0.32
CA VAL A 122 5.54 -6.18 0.83
C VAL A 122 4.30 -5.29 0.80
N GLY A 123 3.87 -4.77 1.96
CA GLY A 123 2.71 -3.89 2.07
C GLY A 123 3.05 -2.42 2.08
N GLY A 124 4.27 -2.06 2.47
CA GLY A 124 4.75 -0.68 2.46
C GLY A 124 6.19 -0.58 2.88
N MET A 125 6.80 0.56 2.56
CA MET A 125 8.21 0.81 2.80
C MET A 125 8.41 2.26 3.21
N PHE A 126 9.49 2.54 3.95
CA PHE A 126 9.91 3.91 4.23
C PHE A 126 11.43 3.97 4.40
N ALA A 127 12.07 4.88 3.64
CA ALA A 127 13.49 5.16 3.79
C ALA A 127 13.66 6.22 4.88
N VAL A 128 14.50 5.93 5.87
CA VAL A 128 14.65 6.75 7.07
C VAL A 128 16.10 6.79 7.51
N GLN A 129 16.57 7.99 7.86
CA GLN A 129 17.89 8.18 8.42
C GLN A 129 17.95 7.55 9.82
N GLY A 130 18.80 6.52 9.97
CA GLY A 130 19.11 5.90 11.25
C GLY A 130 20.51 6.27 11.75
N PRO A 131 20.91 5.74 12.93
CA PRO A 131 22.22 6.00 13.53
C PRO A 131 23.41 5.58 12.66
N SER A 132 23.22 4.55 11.82
CA SER A 132 24.28 3.96 10.98
C SER A 132 24.19 4.35 9.50
N GLY A 133 23.28 5.26 9.13
CA GLY A 133 22.98 5.60 7.74
C GLY A 133 21.49 5.48 7.41
N MET A 134 21.16 5.66 6.12
CA MET A 134 19.81 5.48 5.61
C MET A 134 19.43 3.99 5.68
N ALA A 135 18.35 3.68 6.40
CA ALA A 135 17.76 2.35 6.46
C ALA A 135 16.44 2.31 5.66
N LEU A 136 16.06 1.13 5.19
CA LEU A 136 14.75 0.90 4.59
C LEU A 136 13.92 0.03 5.55
N VAL A 137 12.89 0.64 6.15
CA VAL A 137 11.90 -0.08 6.94
C VAL A 137 10.86 -0.65 5.98
N ILE A 138 10.56 -1.95 6.12
CA ILE A 138 9.70 -2.68 5.19
C ILE A 138 8.61 -3.37 6.03
N ASN A 139 7.36 -3.07 5.73
CA ASN A 139 6.24 -3.85 6.23
C ASN A 139 5.86 -4.93 5.22
N GLY A 140 5.51 -6.11 5.73
CA GLY A 140 5.01 -7.22 4.96
C GLY A 140 3.90 -8.00 5.67
N TYR A 141 3.19 -8.80 4.88
CA TYR A 141 2.09 -9.65 5.30
C TYR A 141 2.07 -10.96 4.49
N GLU A 142 1.44 -12.01 5.01
CA GLU A 142 1.07 -13.19 4.22
C GLU A 142 -0.20 -12.90 3.39
N TYR A 143 -0.11 -13.09 2.07
CA TYR A 143 -1.21 -12.87 1.13
C TYR A 143 -2.46 -13.67 1.50
N TYR A 144 -2.28 -14.93 1.90
CA TYR A 144 -3.35 -15.85 2.27
C TYR A 144 -3.15 -16.45 3.66
N ASP A 145 -3.31 -15.62 4.70
CA ASP A 145 -3.30 -16.05 6.10
C ASP A 145 -4.71 -16.52 6.52
N ALA A 146 -5.05 -17.78 6.20
CA ALA A 146 -6.33 -18.37 6.58
C ALA A 146 -6.55 -18.49 8.11
N PRO A 147 -5.53 -18.81 8.93
CA PRO A 147 -5.66 -18.79 10.38
C PRO A 147 -5.85 -17.41 11.01
N ALA A 148 -5.46 -16.33 10.32
CA ALA A 148 -5.44 -14.96 10.83
C ALA A 148 -4.55 -14.81 12.08
N ASP A 149 -3.36 -15.42 12.08
CA ASP A 149 -2.47 -15.51 13.24
C ASP A 149 -1.10 -14.84 13.06
N ASN A 150 -0.89 -14.17 11.92
CA ASN A 150 0.30 -13.37 11.69
C ASN A 150 0.38 -12.20 12.70
N THR A 151 1.54 -12.05 13.36
CA THR A 151 1.83 -10.97 14.32
C THR A 151 3.15 -10.28 14.05
N GLN A 152 3.99 -10.84 13.17
CA GLN A 152 5.27 -10.31 12.75
C GLN A 152 5.13 -9.73 11.33
N THR A 153 5.53 -8.48 11.14
CA THR A 153 5.24 -7.74 9.90
C THR A 153 6.43 -6.93 9.41
N THR A 154 7.32 -6.51 10.30
CA THR A 154 8.28 -5.44 9.97
C THR A 154 9.69 -5.98 9.87
N LEU A 155 10.39 -5.58 8.81
CA LEU A 155 11.80 -5.85 8.53
C LEU A 155 12.56 -4.52 8.42
N VAL A 156 13.87 -4.58 8.60
CA VAL A 156 14.76 -3.42 8.41
C VAL A 156 15.96 -3.81 7.58
N ALA A 157 16.12 -3.20 6.41
CA ALA A 157 17.39 -3.21 5.68
C ALA A 157 18.28 -2.10 6.24
N ARG A 158 19.40 -2.48 6.88
CA ARG A 158 20.23 -1.54 7.67
C ARG A 158 20.94 -0.47 6.83
N ASP A 159 21.33 -0.80 5.60
CA ASP A 159 21.91 0.11 4.62
C ASP A 159 21.07 0.05 3.33
N ALA A 160 20.18 1.03 3.17
CA ALA A 160 19.29 1.12 2.02
C ALA A 160 20.04 1.37 0.70
N SER A 161 21.29 1.85 0.74
CA SER A 161 22.11 2.06 -0.48
C SER A 161 22.74 0.77 -1.02
N LYS A 162 22.65 -0.33 -0.25
CA LYS A 162 23.24 -1.64 -0.58
C LYS A 162 22.27 -2.77 -0.31
N LEU A 163 21.05 -2.69 -0.84
CA LEU A 163 19.98 -3.66 -0.66
C LEU A 163 20.43 -5.11 -0.87
N ALA A 164 21.26 -5.37 -1.89
CA ALA A 164 21.74 -6.72 -2.21
C ALA A 164 22.60 -7.37 -1.11
N SER A 165 23.38 -6.59 -0.37
CA SER A 165 24.35 -7.10 0.60
C SER A 165 24.10 -6.69 2.05
N THR A 166 23.23 -5.70 2.29
CA THR A 166 22.94 -5.24 3.65
C THR A 166 22.32 -6.36 4.50
N PRO A 167 22.65 -6.43 5.80
CA PRO A 167 21.87 -7.22 6.75
C PRO A 167 20.40 -6.78 6.76
N ILE A 168 19.50 -7.76 6.88
CA ILE A 168 18.08 -7.58 7.10
C ILE A 168 17.76 -8.05 8.51
N ASP A 169 17.18 -7.19 9.34
CA ASP A 169 16.68 -7.56 10.66
C ASP A 169 15.18 -7.79 10.64
N GLY A 170 14.70 -8.59 11.60
CA GLY A 170 13.30 -8.94 11.79
C GLY A 170 13.03 -10.44 11.69
N TYR A 171 11.78 -10.87 11.50
CA TYR A 171 10.58 -10.03 11.51
C TYR A 171 10.23 -9.55 12.92
N PHE A 172 9.92 -8.26 13.04
CA PHE A 172 9.48 -7.65 14.27
C PHE A 172 7.96 -7.71 14.43
N LYS A 173 7.51 -7.86 15.68
CA LYS A 173 6.10 -7.77 16.04
C LYS A 173 5.66 -6.32 16.09
N LEU A 174 4.69 -5.97 15.27
CA LEU A 174 4.02 -4.67 15.25
C LEU A 174 2.58 -4.86 15.73
N PRO A 175 2.20 -4.42 16.94
CA PRO A 175 0.82 -4.53 17.38
C PRO A 175 -0.10 -3.73 16.45
N GLY A 176 -1.18 -4.39 16.01
CA GLY A 176 -1.95 -4.01 14.82
C GLY A 176 -1.82 -5.07 13.71
N ALA A 177 -0.72 -5.81 13.67
CA ALA A 177 -0.49 -6.93 12.74
C ALA A 177 -0.84 -6.53 11.29
N ALA A 178 -1.67 -7.31 10.59
CA ALA A 178 -2.06 -7.03 9.22
C ALA A 178 -2.84 -5.70 9.05
N HIS A 179 -3.39 -5.11 10.13
CA HIS A 179 -3.98 -3.77 10.08
C HIS A 179 -2.93 -2.66 10.05
N ALA A 180 -1.69 -2.94 10.41
CA ALA A 180 -0.60 -1.96 10.48
C ALA A 180 0.53 -2.27 9.47
N SER A 181 0.40 -3.32 8.67
CA SER A 181 1.45 -3.88 7.81
C SER A 181 1.51 -3.31 6.39
N GLY A 182 0.86 -2.16 6.14
CA GLY A 182 0.85 -1.49 4.85
C GLY A 182 1.85 -0.33 4.82
N TRP A 183 1.38 0.83 4.37
CA TRP A 183 2.17 2.05 4.22
C TRP A 183 2.80 2.51 5.53
N ILE A 184 3.88 3.27 5.39
CA ILE A 184 4.56 3.99 6.46
C ILE A 184 4.82 5.41 5.95
N SER A 185 4.56 6.42 6.78
CA SER A 185 4.84 7.82 6.43
C SER A 185 5.21 8.64 7.67
N PRO A 186 5.95 9.76 7.51
CA PRO A 186 6.38 10.56 8.64
C PRO A 186 5.20 11.33 9.23
N LEU A 187 5.19 11.48 10.55
CA LEU A 187 4.33 12.45 11.22
C LEU A 187 5.03 13.83 11.21
N PRO A 188 4.35 14.91 10.80
CA PRO A 188 4.89 16.26 10.95
C PRO A 188 5.24 16.54 12.42
N PRO A 189 6.33 17.29 12.70
CA PRO A 189 6.82 17.52 14.06
C PRO A 189 5.74 17.95 15.06
N ASP A 190 4.83 18.84 14.64
CA ASP A 190 3.74 19.37 15.46
C ASP A 190 2.76 18.29 15.97
N TRP A 191 2.69 17.15 15.27
CA TRP A 191 1.78 16.05 15.60
C TRP A 191 2.46 14.89 16.32
N GLN A 192 3.79 14.82 16.34
CA GLN A 192 4.52 13.65 16.85
C GLN A 192 4.24 13.39 18.33
N ALA A 193 4.38 14.41 19.18
CA ALA A 193 4.11 14.28 20.61
C ALA A 193 2.63 14.00 20.88
N THR A 194 1.75 14.73 20.20
CA THR A 194 0.29 14.65 20.38
C THR A 194 -0.26 13.30 19.94
N LEU A 195 0.28 12.67 18.89
CA LEU A 195 -0.14 11.34 18.41
C LEU A 195 0.69 10.19 19.00
N GLY A 196 1.86 10.47 19.56
CA GLY A 196 2.68 9.50 20.30
C GLY A 196 3.60 8.65 19.43
N GLY A 197 4.17 9.23 18.37
CA GLY A 197 5.14 8.57 17.50
C GLY A 197 5.79 9.53 16.52
N THR A 198 6.83 9.08 15.83
CA THR A 198 7.52 9.85 14.78
C THR A 198 6.94 9.58 13.39
N HIS A 199 6.25 8.44 13.23
CA HIS A 199 5.68 7.99 11.97
C HIS A 199 4.29 7.41 12.20
N ILE A 200 3.53 7.28 11.13
CA ILE A 200 2.25 6.59 11.09
C ILE A 200 2.33 5.43 10.11
N THR A 201 1.75 4.30 10.49
CA THR A 201 1.65 3.10 9.68
C THR A 201 0.21 2.63 9.64
N GLY A 202 -0.22 2.07 8.53
CA GLY A 202 -1.60 1.67 8.34
C GLY A 202 -1.75 0.66 7.22
N HIS A 203 -2.95 0.11 7.08
CA HIS A 203 -3.33 -0.80 6.02
C HIS A 203 -4.85 -0.74 5.83
N SER A 204 -5.39 -1.59 4.96
CA SER A 204 -6.83 -1.73 4.76
C SER A 204 -7.18 -3.11 4.20
N SER A 205 -8.46 -3.33 3.91
CA SER A 205 -8.96 -4.54 3.26
C SER A 205 -8.60 -4.59 1.77
N GLY A 206 -9.03 -5.66 1.10
CA GLY A 206 -8.72 -5.90 -0.32
C GLY A 206 -7.75 -7.05 -0.56
N GLU A 207 -7.34 -7.74 0.50
CA GLU A 207 -6.59 -9.01 0.43
C GLU A 207 -7.47 -10.19 0.93
N PRO A 208 -7.19 -11.44 0.50
CA PRO A 208 -7.97 -12.61 0.91
C PRO A 208 -8.02 -12.79 2.43
N ILE A 209 -9.14 -13.25 2.99
CA ILE A 209 -9.36 -13.38 4.44
C ILE A 209 -9.53 -12.00 5.11
N ILE A 210 -10.66 -11.35 4.84
CA ILE A 210 -10.97 -9.99 5.33
C ILE A 210 -10.99 -9.87 6.85
N GLY A 211 -11.28 -10.95 7.59
CA GLY A 211 -11.36 -10.92 9.05
C GLY A 211 -10.05 -10.55 9.77
N ARG A 212 -8.90 -10.65 9.08
CA ARG A 212 -7.60 -10.23 9.60
C ARG A 212 -7.20 -8.80 9.22
N LEU A 213 -7.98 -8.12 8.38
CA LEU A 213 -7.66 -6.81 7.81
C LEU A 213 -8.57 -5.72 8.38
N SER A 214 -8.09 -4.47 8.27
CA SER A 214 -8.91 -3.30 8.60
C SER A 214 -9.96 -3.05 7.50
N VAL A 215 -11.24 -3.09 7.83
CA VAL A 215 -12.36 -2.82 6.91
C VAL A 215 -12.65 -1.31 6.84
N GLY A 216 -11.62 -0.60 6.41
CA GLY A 216 -11.45 0.85 6.38
C GLY A 216 -9.96 1.17 6.47
N PRO A 217 -9.52 2.38 6.10
CA PRO A 217 -8.13 2.80 6.31
C PRO A 217 -7.80 2.82 7.80
N SER A 218 -6.68 2.26 8.21
CA SER A 218 -6.23 2.28 9.60
C SER A 218 -5.07 3.28 9.82
N ALA A 219 -4.74 3.52 11.08
CA ALA A 219 -3.62 4.35 11.48
C ALA A 219 -3.09 3.97 12.86
N PHE A 220 -1.79 3.71 12.93
CA PHE A 220 -1.05 3.40 14.13
C PHE A 220 0.21 4.29 14.18
N ALA A 221 0.38 5.07 15.24
CA ALA A 221 1.62 5.84 15.43
C ALA A 221 2.73 4.94 16.00
N VAL A 222 3.94 5.13 15.51
CA VAL A 222 5.15 4.38 15.88
C VAL A 222 6.34 5.32 15.98
N ASP A 223 7.31 5.00 16.84
CA ASP A 223 8.61 5.66 16.83
C ASP A 223 9.66 4.81 16.09
N LEU A 224 9.81 5.02 14.78
CA LEU A 224 10.74 4.22 13.99
C LEU A 224 12.20 4.42 14.42
N VAL A 225 12.61 5.64 14.74
CA VAL A 225 14.03 5.91 15.03
C VAL A 225 14.44 5.21 16.32
N ASN A 226 13.64 5.34 17.37
CA ASN A 226 14.01 4.81 18.69
C ASN A 226 13.59 3.35 18.88
N ASP A 227 12.38 2.97 18.46
CA ASP A 227 11.86 1.62 18.73
C ASP A 227 12.24 0.60 17.64
N VAL A 228 12.59 1.03 16.43
CA VAL A 228 12.90 0.15 15.28
C VAL A 228 14.37 0.24 14.83
N LEU A 229 14.93 1.44 14.70
CA LEU A 229 16.32 1.62 14.23
C LEU A 229 17.35 1.70 15.36
N GLY A 230 16.91 1.90 16.60
CA GLY A 230 17.76 2.05 17.77
C GLY A 230 18.65 0.82 18.04
N ALA A 231 19.68 1.03 18.88
CA ALA A 231 20.63 -0.01 19.27
C ALA A 231 19.98 -1.17 20.06
N THR A 232 18.82 -0.92 20.67
CA THR A 232 17.99 -1.93 21.32
C THR A 232 16.58 -1.81 20.77
N LEU A 233 16.11 -2.86 20.10
CA LEU A 233 14.76 -2.93 19.56
C LEU A 233 13.73 -3.10 20.68
N SER A 234 12.68 -2.28 20.65
CA SER A 234 11.49 -2.55 21.46
C SER A 234 10.75 -3.74 20.82
N ALA A 235 10.62 -4.85 21.55
CA ALA A 235 9.92 -6.05 21.08
C ALA A 235 8.79 -6.42 22.07
N PRO A 236 7.51 -6.25 21.70
CA PRO A 236 7.01 -5.74 20.41
C PRO A 236 7.32 -4.24 20.20
N ILE A 237 7.29 -3.81 18.94
CA ILE A 237 7.40 -2.38 18.58
C ILE A 237 6.26 -1.65 19.27
N LYS A 238 6.53 -0.53 19.95
CA LYS A 238 5.48 0.26 20.60
C LYS A 238 4.61 0.89 19.52
N THR A 239 3.30 0.71 19.63
CA THR A 239 2.32 1.29 18.72
C THR A 239 1.21 1.97 19.51
N VAL A 240 0.73 3.09 18.97
CA VAL A 240 -0.48 3.77 19.45
C VAL A 240 -1.55 3.60 18.39
N LYS A 241 -2.64 2.93 18.71
CA LYS A 241 -3.79 2.77 17.80
C LYS A 241 -4.59 4.07 17.73
N LEU A 242 -4.77 4.61 16.53
CA LEU A 242 -5.44 5.90 16.30
C LEU A 242 -6.70 5.75 15.43
N LEU A 243 -6.69 4.82 14.48
CA LEU A 243 -7.79 4.54 13.55
C LEU A 243 -7.77 3.06 13.21
N ASP A 244 -8.89 2.36 13.37
CA ASP A 244 -8.91 0.90 13.18
C ASP A 244 -10.33 0.36 13.04
N TYR A 245 -10.61 -0.38 11.97
CA TYR A 245 -11.93 -0.90 11.64
C TYR A 245 -11.89 -2.43 11.55
N SER A 246 -12.41 -3.14 12.54
CA SER A 246 -12.53 -4.60 12.45
C SER A 246 -13.69 -5.02 11.53
N LEU A 247 -13.74 -6.28 11.11
CA LEU A 247 -14.92 -6.80 10.39
C LEU A 247 -16.23 -6.68 11.20
N THR A 248 -16.14 -6.67 12.53
CA THR A 248 -17.28 -6.43 13.43
C THR A 248 -17.64 -4.96 13.59
N ASN A 249 -16.70 -4.03 13.33
CA ASN A 249 -16.91 -2.59 13.37
C ASN A 249 -16.32 -1.95 12.10
N PRO A 250 -16.86 -2.27 10.91
CA PRO A 250 -16.33 -1.75 9.66
C PRO A 250 -16.63 -0.26 9.50
N LEU A 251 -15.95 0.41 8.57
CA LEU A 251 -16.23 1.80 8.23
C LEU A 251 -17.68 1.98 7.78
N HIS A 252 -18.24 0.99 7.06
CA HIS A 252 -19.66 0.88 6.74
C HIS A 252 -20.13 -0.58 6.85
N SER A 253 -21.35 -0.81 7.33
CA SER A 253 -21.88 -2.16 7.57
C SER A 253 -22.38 -2.86 6.30
N ASP A 254 -22.96 -2.13 5.34
CA ASP A 254 -23.40 -2.66 4.04
C ASP A 254 -22.24 -2.75 3.05
N LEU A 255 -21.30 -3.68 3.27
CA LEU A 255 -20.09 -3.84 2.44
C LEU A 255 -20.38 -4.31 1.01
N SER A 256 -21.53 -4.96 0.78
CA SER A 256 -21.98 -5.31 -0.57
C SER A 256 -22.71 -4.16 -1.28
N ASN A 257 -22.96 -3.06 -0.56
CA ASN A 257 -23.77 -1.94 -1.02
C ASN A 257 -25.11 -2.38 -1.63
N THR A 258 -25.81 -3.27 -0.93
CA THR A 258 -27.12 -3.81 -1.35
C THR A 258 -28.17 -2.71 -1.42
N SER A 259 -28.07 -1.75 -0.50
CA SER A 259 -28.93 -0.56 -0.43
C SER A 259 -28.67 0.45 -1.55
N LYS A 260 -27.49 0.41 -2.18
CA LYS A 260 -26.98 1.43 -3.11
C LYS A 260 -26.82 2.82 -2.48
N SER A 261 -26.78 2.90 -1.15
CA SER A 261 -26.57 4.15 -0.42
C SER A 261 -25.19 4.24 0.26
N ASN A 262 -24.37 3.20 0.17
CA ASN A 262 -23.01 3.20 0.68
C ASN A 262 -22.05 3.76 -0.37
N ASP A 263 -21.62 5.00 -0.18
CA ASP A 263 -20.67 5.75 -0.99
C ASP A 263 -19.26 5.83 -0.37
N ILE A 264 -19.03 5.19 0.79
CA ILE A 264 -17.79 5.35 1.56
C ILE A 264 -16.84 4.15 1.52
N TRP A 265 -17.34 2.92 1.73
CA TRP A 265 -16.47 1.74 1.83
C TRP A 265 -17.21 0.43 1.55
N THR A 266 -16.79 -0.31 0.53
CA THR A 266 -17.35 -1.61 0.12
C THR A 266 -16.31 -2.72 0.26
N HIS A 267 -16.69 -3.95 -0.10
CA HIS A 267 -15.73 -5.06 -0.24
C HIS A 267 -14.64 -4.83 -1.30
N LEU A 268 -14.80 -3.85 -2.18
CA LEU A 268 -13.83 -3.48 -3.22
C LEU A 268 -12.96 -2.28 -2.82
N SER A 269 -13.21 -1.66 -1.68
CA SER A 269 -12.43 -0.53 -1.20
C SER A 269 -11.10 -1.00 -0.62
N ARG A 270 -10.05 -0.29 -1.03
CA ARG A 270 -8.68 -0.49 -0.56
C ARG A 270 -7.94 0.84 -0.55
N ALA A 271 -7.48 1.25 0.63
CA ALA A 271 -6.46 2.27 0.78
C ALA A 271 -5.07 1.62 0.64
N THR A 272 -4.20 2.23 -0.14
CA THR A 272 -2.84 1.74 -0.43
C THR A 272 -1.75 2.69 0.05
N TYR A 273 -2.10 3.93 0.38
CA TYR A 273 -1.19 4.88 1.03
C TYR A 273 -1.92 5.81 1.99
N GLY A 274 -1.24 6.21 3.06
CA GLY A 274 -1.73 7.23 3.98
C GLY A 274 -0.60 8.06 4.57
N PHE A 275 -0.87 9.35 4.77
CA PHE A 275 0.09 10.30 5.35
C PHE A 275 -0.62 11.46 6.04
N VAL A 276 0.09 12.10 6.97
CA VAL A 276 -0.37 13.33 7.60
C VAL A 276 0.18 14.52 6.84
N ALA A 277 -0.70 15.37 6.33
CA ALA A 277 -0.31 16.55 5.56
C ALA A 277 0.29 17.65 6.47
N PRO A 278 1.55 18.07 6.25
CA PRO A 278 2.20 19.10 7.05
C PRO A 278 1.43 20.42 7.07
N GLY A 279 1.40 21.10 8.23
CA GLY A 279 0.70 22.38 8.40
C GLY A 279 -0.83 22.29 8.45
N THR A 280 -1.38 21.08 8.54
CA THR A 280 -2.83 20.83 8.56
C THR A 280 -3.20 19.88 9.69
N ARG A 281 -4.50 19.71 9.93
CA ARG A 281 -5.04 18.63 10.77
C ARG A 281 -5.63 17.47 9.97
N THR A 282 -5.04 17.13 8.83
CA THR A 282 -5.59 16.08 7.95
C THR A 282 -4.69 14.85 7.88
N TYR A 283 -5.26 13.70 8.22
CA TYR A 283 -4.74 12.40 7.79
C TYR A 283 -5.40 12.02 6.46
N VAL A 284 -4.57 11.94 5.42
CA VAL A 284 -4.97 11.62 4.04
C VAL A 284 -4.78 10.13 3.83
N THR A 285 -5.76 9.46 3.25
CA THR A 285 -5.60 8.09 2.74
C THR A 285 -6.08 8.01 1.29
N LEU A 286 -5.36 7.27 0.47
CA LEU A 286 -5.53 7.19 -0.98
C LEU A 286 -5.55 5.73 -1.42
N GLY A 287 -6.33 5.45 -2.44
CA GLY A 287 -6.47 4.10 -2.95
C GLY A 287 -7.50 4.01 -4.06
N HIS A 288 -8.34 2.97 -4.00
CA HIS A 288 -9.38 2.71 -4.97
C HIS A 288 -10.59 2.06 -4.30
N THR A 289 -11.70 2.09 -5.00
CA THR A 289 -12.99 1.54 -4.56
C THR A 289 -13.80 1.06 -5.75
N GLY A 290 -14.93 0.41 -5.47
CA GLY A 290 -15.90 0.04 -6.50
C GLY A 290 -17.25 -0.37 -5.92
N GLY A 291 -18.25 -0.46 -6.79
CA GLY A 291 -19.59 -0.91 -6.44
C GLY A 291 -20.44 0.13 -5.71
N HIS A 292 -20.05 1.41 -5.67
CA HIS A 292 -20.84 2.47 -5.03
C HIS A 292 -22.16 2.77 -5.76
N LYS A 293 -22.20 2.59 -7.09
CA LYS A 293 -23.40 2.86 -7.91
C LYS A 293 -24.17 1.57 -8.22
N SER A 294 -23.43 0.50 -8.48
CA SER A 294 -23.94 -0.77 -9.00
C SER A 294 -24.15 -1.83 -7.91
N GLY A 295 -23.49 -1.69 -6.75
CA GLY A 295 -23.39 -2.73 -5.74
C GLY A 295 -22.26 -3.71 -6.02
N VAL A 296 -21.97 -4.58 -5.06
CA VAL A 296 -20.91 -5.59 -5.12
C VAL A 296 -21.53 -6.99 -5.03
N CYS A 297 -20.99 -7.91 -5.83
CA CYS A 297 -21.35 -9.32 -5.80
C CYS A 297 -20.11 -10.20 -5.58
N TYR A 298 -20.31 -11.42 -5.08
CA TYR A 298 -19.23 -12.37 -4.82
C TYR A 298 -19.27 -13.53 -5.84
N LYS A 299 -18.14 -13.78 -6.50
CA LYS A 299 -17.99 -14.82 -7.54
C LYS A 299 -19.02 -14.75 -8.67
N CYS A 300 -19.51 -13.55 -8.92
CA CYS A 300 -20.35 -13.23 -10.05
C CYS A 300 -19.47 -12.97 -11.29
N ARG A 301 -20.03 -13.17 -12.48
CA ARG A 301 -19.43 -12.71 -13.75
C ARG A 301 -18.00 -13.21 -14.00
N GLY A 302 -17.67 -14.40 -13.49
CA GLY A 302 -16.35 -15.02 -13.67
C GLY A 302 -15.25 -14.51 -12.72
N CYS A 303 -15.58 -13.62 -11.78
CA CYS A 303 -14.62 -13.15 -10.79
C CYS A 303 -14.26 -14.22 -9.77
N GLY A 304 -12.99 -14.27 -9.36
CA GLY A 304 -12.51 -15.18 -8.31
C GLY A 304 -12.95 -14.79 -6.89
N GLY A 305 -13.43 -13.56 -6.70
CA GLY A 305 -13.83 -12.97 -5.42
C GLY A 305 -14.94 -11.94 -5.58
N TYR A 306 -14.90 -10.87 -4.78
CA TYR A 306 -15.84 -9.75 -4.93
C TYR A 306 -15.59 -9.01 -6.24
N CYS A 307 -16.66 -8.52 -6.85
CA CYS A 307 -16.65 -7.69 -8.06
C CYS A 307 -17.81 -6.70 -8.05
N SER A 308 -17.63 -5.58 -8.74
CA SER A 308 -18.71 -4.63 -8.96
C SER A 308 -19.75 -5.26 -9.90
N ASN A 309 -21.03 -5.00 -9.64
CA ASN A 309 -22.10 -5.48 -10.52
C ASN A 309 -21.96 -4.89 -11.93
N ASP A 310 -21.41 -3.68 -12.05
CA ASP A 310 -20.97 -3.04 -13.30
C ASP A 310 -19.43 -2.89 -13.29
N PRO A 311 -18.66 -3.42 -14.27
CA PRO A 311 -17.21 -3.32 -14.25
C PRO A 311 -16.68 -1.88 -14.36
N SER A 312 -17.49 -0.95 -14.86
CA SER A 312 -17.14 0.47 -14.95
C SER A 312 -17.30 1.23 -13.64
N ASP A 313 -17.92 0.61 -12.63
CA ASP A 313 -18.12 1.19 -11.30
C ASP A 313 -16.93 0.88 -10.37
N ASN A 314 -15.73 1.21 -10.86
CA ASN A 314 -14.47 1.15 -10.12
C ASN A 314 -13.71 2.46 -10.36
N GLU A 315 -13.12 3.00 -9.32
CA GLU A 315 -12.43 4.29 -9.39
C GLU A 315 -11.36 4.44 -8.32
N GLN A 316 -10.39 5.31 -8.60
CA GLN A 316 -9.45 5.82 -7.60
C GLN A 316 -10.20 6.68 -6.59
N HIS A 317 -9.84 6.57 -5.32
CA HIS A 317 -10.61 7.17 -4.22
C HIS A 317 -9.70 7.71 -3.11
N TYR A 318 -10.23 8.68 -2.36
CA TYR A 318 -9.56 9.26 -1.19
C TYR A 318 -10.50 9.32 0.01
N TRP A 319 -9.91 9.29 1.21
CA TRP A 319 -10.60 9.53 2.47
C TRP A 319 -9.74 10.45 3.36
N LEU A 320 -10.30 11.58 3.79
CA LEU A 320 -9.64 12.58 4.63
C LEU A 320 -10.23 12.56 6.04
N TYR A 321 -9.35 12.37 7.02
CA TYR A 321 -9.70 12.29 8.45
C TYR A 321 -9.17 13.49 9.22
N ASP A 322 -9.91 13.92 10.23
CA ASP A 322 -9.48 15.00 11.12
C ASP A 322 -8.55 14.43 12.20
N LEU A 323 -7.36 15.00 12.36
CA LEU A 323 -6.39 14.56 13.36
C LEU A 323 -6.88 14.82 14.78
N ASP A 324 -7.75 15.80 15.00
CA ASP A 324 -8.35 16.02 16.31
C ASP A 324 -9.15 14.78 16.78
N ASP A 325 -9.78 14.04 15.86
CA ASP A 325 -10.48 12.79 16.17
C ASP A 325 -9.49 11.66 16.51
N LEU A 326 -8.35 11.57 15.81
CA LEU A 326 -7.28 10.61 16.13
C LEU A 326 -6.64 10.91 17.50
N VAL A 327 -6.50 12.18 17.86
CA VAL A 327 -6.07 12.61 19.20
C VAL A 327 -7.11 12.23 20.25
N ALA A 328 -8.40 12.40 19.96
CA ALA A 328 -9.47 11.95 20.85
C ALA A 328 -9.43 10.43 21.07
N VAL A 329 -9.09 9.64 20.04
CA VAL A 329 -8.88 8.19 20.18
C VAL A 329 -7.70 7.88 21.09
N LYS A 330 -6.54 8.52 20.88
CA LYS A 330 -5.38 8.34 21.75
C LYS A 330 -5.70 8.66 23.22
N ASN A 331 -6.51 9.69 23.45
CA ASN A 331 -6.92 10.12 24.80
C ASN A 331 -8.07 9.29 25.40
N GLY A 332 -8.55 8.26 24.70
CA GLY A 332 -9.65 7.39 25.16
C GLY A 332 -11.03 8.05 25.13
N GLN A 333 -11.17 9.16 24.40
CA GLN A 333 -12.42 9.94 24.29
C GLN A 333 -13.28 9.47 23.11
N LEU A 334 -12.68 8.82 22.12
CA LEU A 334 -13.35 8.27 20.94
C LEU A 334 -12.84 6.84 20.68
N ALA A 335 -13.71 5.94 20.21
CA ALA A 335 -13.26 4.62 19.78
C ALA A 335 -12.59 4.70 18.40
N ALA A 336 -11.54 3.92 18.16
CA ALA A 336 -10.79 3.95 16.91
C ALA A 336 -11.64 3.66 15.65
N HIS A 337 -12.71 2.87 15.77
CA HIS A 337 -13.65 2.56 14.67
C HIS A 337 -14.80 3.58 14.56
N ALA A 338 -14.94 4.50 15.52
CA ALA A 338 -15.99 5.52 15.53
C ALA A 338 -15.61 6.77 14.73
N VAL A 339 -14.31 6.97 14.48
CA VAL A 339 -13.80 8.03 13.59
C VAL A 339 -14.39 7.83 12.19
N LYS A 340 -14.76 8.92 11.51
CA LYS A 340 -15.22 8.93 10.12
C LYS A 340 -14.42 9.97 9.33
N PRO A 341 -14.20 9.77 8.02
CA PRO A 341 -13.61 10.81 7.20
C PRO A 341 -14.57 12.00 7.14
N TYR A 342 -14.05 13.22 7.20
CA TYR A 342 -14.85 14.43 7.00
C TYR A 342 -15.09 14.73 5.52
N GLU A 343 -14.24 14.19 4.64
CA GLU A 343 -14.33 14.32 3.19
C GLU A 343 -13.81 13.02 2.55
N HIS A 344 -14.47 12.57 1.49
CA HIS A 344 -14.10 11.40 0.72
C HIS A 344 -14.71 11.51 -0.67
N GLY A 345 -14.15 10.80 -1.64
CA GLY A 345 -14.63 10.82 -3.01
C GLY A 345 -13.59 10.36 -4.02
N THR A 346 -13.89 10.59 -5.29
CA THR A 346 -13.03 10.18 -6.40
C THR A 346 -11.73 10.99 -6.44
N PHE A 347 -10.58 10.31 -6.47
CA PHE A 347 -9.27 10.93 -6.71
C PHE A 347 -8.89 10.75 -8.18
N LYS A 348 -9.31 11.64 -9.07
CA LYS A 348 -9.09 11.46 -10.52
C LYS A 348 -7.66 11.82 -10.93
N THR A 349 -6.84 10.83 -11.25
CA THR A 349 -5.52 11.07 -11.83
C THR A 349 -5.62 11.42 -13.33
N PRO A 350 -4.72 12.28 -13.88
CA PRO A 350 -4.75 12.62 -15.31
C PRO A 350 -4.34 11.47 -16.25
N ILE A 351 -3.64 10.46 -15.72
CA ILE A 351 -3.27 9.24 -16.44
C ILE A 351 -4.34 8.19 -16.16
N ALA A 352 -4.94 7.62 -17.22
CA ALA A 352 -6.03 6.67 -17.07
C ALA A 352 -5.62 5.43 -16.25
N SER A 353 -6.26 5.27 -15.08
CA SER A 353 -6.16 4.11 -14.21
C SER A 353 -7.33 4.15 -13.22
N ASP A 354 -7.81 2.98 -12.80
CA ASP A 354 -8.81 2.81 -11.73
C ASP A 354 -8.15 2.53 -10.37
N THR A 355 -6.82 2.36 -10.34
CA THR A 355 -6.09 1.82 -9.19
C THR A 355 -4.96 2.75 -8.79
N ILE A 356 -4.76 2.93 -7.48
CA ILE A 356 -3.53 3.44 -6.89
C ILE A 356 -2.86 2.27 -6.16
N GLY A 357 -1.63 1.92 -6.53
CA GLY A 357 -0.90 0.77 -5.98
C GLY A 357 -0.15 1.07 -4.69
N GLY A 358 0.22 2.34 -4.50
CA GLY A 358 0.92 2.83 -3.33
C GLY A 358 1.33 4.29 -3.52
N GLY A 359 2.03 4.83 -2.52
CA GLY A 359 2.45 6.22 -2.53
C GLY A 359 3.68 6.46 -1.68
N ALA A 360 4.31 7.61 -1.89
CA ALA A 360 5.38 8.13 -1.06
C ALA A 360 5.29 9.65 -1.02
N PHE A 361 5.19 10.22 0.17
CA PHE A 361 5.16 11.66 0.40
C PHE A 361 6.53 12.14 0.90
N ASP A 362 7.09 13.13 0.23
CA ASP A 362 8.26 13.86 0.69
C ASP A 362 7.83 15.12 1.47
N PRO A 363 7.97 15.15 2.80
CA PRO A 363 7.59 16.31 3.59
C PRO A 363 8.50 17.52 3.36
N GLN A 364 9.70 17.36 2.77
CA GLN A 364 10.60 18.49 2.52
C GLN A 364 10.16 19.30 1.30
N SER A 365 9.87 18.63 0.19
CA SER A 365 9.37 19.28 -1.03
C SER A 365 7.84 19.42 -1.07
N GLY A 366 7.10 18.69 -0.23
CA GLY A 366 5.64 18.63 -0.28
C GLY A 366 5.11 17.84 -1.48
N VAL A 367 5.94 17.02 -2.11
CA VAL A 367 5.57 16.22 -3.28
C VAL A 367 5.07 14.85 -2.84
N LEU A 368 3.88 14.49 -3.32
CA LEU A 368 3.29 13.17 -3.25
C LEU A 368 3.53 12.43 -4.56
N TYR A 369 4.23 11.30 -4.50
CA TYR A 369 4.33 10.33 -5.59
C TYR A 369 3.30 9.23 -5.41
N LEU A 370 2.59 8.86 -6.47
CA LEU A 370 1.66 7.73 -6.49
C LEU A 370 2.01 6.80 -7.63
N SER A 371 1.96 5.49 -7.36
CA SER A 371 2.11 4.47 -8.40
C SER A 371 0.75 4.08 -8.96
N LEU A 372 0.67 4.02 -10.29
CA LEU A 372 -0.50 3.58 -11.06
C LEU A 372 -0.18 2.24 -11.73
N PRO A 373 -0.45 1.10 -11.09
CA PRO A 373 -0.12 -0.22 -11.61
C PRO A 373 -0.66 -0.46 -13.03
N GLY A 374 0.18 -0.98 -13.91
CA GLY A 374 -0.23 -1.35 -15.28
C GLY A 374 -0.71 -0.19 -16.14
N ALA A 375 -0.43 1.06 -15.77
CA ALA A 375 -0.85 2.23 -16.54
C ALA A 375 -0.01 2.43 -17.82
N ASP A 376 1.21 1.90 -17.88
CA ASP A 376 2.05 2.00 -19.08
C ASP A 376 1.94 0.74 -19.94
N ARG A 377 1.16 0.82 -21.02
CA ARG A 377 0.98 -0.25 -22.03
C ARG A 377 1.74 0.02 -23.32
N ASP A 378 2.60 1.05 -23.33
CA ASP A 378 3.28 1.53 -24.53
C ASP A 378 4.70 0.98 -24.68
N GLN A 379 5.16 0.14 -23.75
CA GLN A 379 6.51 -0.46 -23.78
C GLN A 379 6.57 -1.83 -24.48
N GLY A 380 5.44 -2.39 -24.91
CA GLY A 380 5.36 -3.68 -25.60
C GLY A 380 4.07 -4.44 -25.29
N THR A 381 3.77 -5.49 -26.08
CA THR A 381 2.49 -6.23 -26.05
C THR A 381 2.12 -6.81 -24.68
N TYR A 382 3.11 -7.15 -23.86
CA TYR A 382 2.90 -7.72 -22.52
C TYR A 382 3.51 -6.86 -21.41
N SER A 383 3.96 -5.66 -21.76
CA SER A 383 4.55 -4.74 -20.81
C SER A 383 3.44 -3.96 -20.10
N ASN A 384 3.52 -3.94 -18.77
CA ASN A 384 2.58 -3.23 -17.93
C ASN A 384 3.23 -2.70 -16.64
N PRO A 385 4.38 -2.01 -16.72
CA PRO A 385 4.92 -1.33 -15.56
C PRO A 385 3.97 -0.22 -15.06
N PRO A 386 4.14 0.22 -13.80
CA PRO A 386 3.38 1.35 -13.30
C PRO A 386 3.86 2.65 -13.95
N VAL A 387 2.95 3.62 -14.04
CA VAL A 387 3.31 5.04 -14.20
C VAL A 387 3.39 5.65 -12.81
N ILE A 388 4.38 6.51 -12.56
CA ILE A 388 4.44 7.31 -11.35
C ILE A 388 3.91 8.70 -11.66
N VAL A 389 2.92 9.13 -10.89
CA VAL A 389 2.38 10.50 -10.96
C VAL A 389 2.78 11.28 -9.71
N ALA A 390 3.01 12.57 -9.86
CA ALA A 390 3.46 13.47 -8.82
C ALA A 390 2.46 14.62 -8.62
N TYR A 391 2.16 14.91 -7.35
CA TYR A 391 1.31 16.02 -6.93
C TYR A 391 2.08 16.89 -5.95
N GLN A 392 2.02 18.20 -6.16
CA GLN A 392 2.43 19.17 -5.16
C GLN A 392 1.26 19.40 -4.21
N LEU A 393 1.47 19.19 -2.92
CA LEU A 393 0.56 19.67 -1.91
C LEU A 393 0.75 21.18 -1.75
N GLN A 394 -0.33 21.95 -1.91
CA GLN A 394 -0.31 23.38 -1.65
C GLN A 394 -0.36 23.64 -0.14
N ALA A 395 0.31 24.70 0.32
CA ALA A 395 0.14 25.16 1.68
C ALA A 395 -1.35 25.49 1.89
N ALA A 396 -1.99 24.82 2.84
CA ALA A 396 -3.39 25.06 3.13
C ALA A 396 -3.56 26.53 3.54
N SER A 397 -4.25 27.32 2.72
CA SER A 397 -4.69 28.65 3.11
C SER A 397 -5.64 28.52 4.29
N ALA A 398 -5.46 29.35 5.33
CA ALA A 398 -6.41 29.42 6.43
C ALA A 398 -7.82 29.67 5.86
N PRO A 399 -8.87 29.05 6.42
CA PRO A 399 -10.22 29.29 5.95
C PRO A 399 -10.51 30.78 6.05
N ASP A 400 -10.93 31.37 4.92
CA ASP A 400 -11.28 32.77 4.79
C ASP A 400 -12.37 33.09 5.83
N ALA A 401 -12.00 33.85 6.86
CA ALA A 401 -12.90 34.22 7.94
C ALA A 401 -13.73 35.43 7.47
N GLY A 402 -14.89 35.18 6.85
CA GLY A 402 -15.93 36.20 6.61
C GLY A 402 -16.75 35.89 5.36
N GLY A 403 -18.06 35.63 5.41
CA GLY A 403 -19.05 36.19 6.32
C GLY A 403 -19.35 37.63 5.90
N GLY A 404 -20.41 37.82 5.13
CA GLY A 404 -20.78 39.13 4.60
C GLY A 404 -20.99 40.20 5.67
N SER A 405 -20.68 41.44 5.32
CA SER A 405 -21.26 42.62 5.94
C SER A 405 -21.41 43.71 4.88
N ALA A 406 -22.54 44.39 5.00
CA ALA A 406 -23.06 45.44 4.16
C ALA A 406 -22.06 46.58 3.91
N GLY A 407 -22.27 47.24 2.77
CA GLY A 407 -21.68 48.54 2.52
C GLY A 407 -22.10 49.55 3.57
N ASP A 408 -21.12 50.31 4.03
CA ASP A 408 -21.32 51.69 4.43
C ASP A 408 -20.06 52.47 4.05
N SER A 409 -20.25 53.38 3.11
CA SER A 409 -19.26 54.31 2.61
C SER A 409 -19.44 55.64 3.34
N GLY A 410 -18.56 55.91 4.30
CA GLY A 410 -18.45 57.20 4.98
C GLY A 410 -17.02 57.71 4.96
N PRO A 411 -16.73 58.89 4.38
CA PRO A 411 -15.37 59.41 4.23
C PRO A 411 -14.92 60.23 5.44
N GLY A 412 -13.65 60.12 5.81
CA GLY A 412 -13.02 60.95 6.84
C GLY A 412 -11.50 60.96 6.69
N PRO A 413 -10.82 62.06 7.07
CA PRO A 413 -9.83 62.70 6.21
C PRO A 413 -8.37 62.35 6.55
N GLY A 414 -7.51 62.66 5.59
CA GLY A 414 -6.08 62.38 5.60
C GLY A 414 -5.27 63.09 6.67
N ALA A 415 -4.05 62.58 6.84
CA ALA A 415 -2.92 63.33 7.34
C ALA A 415 -1.65 62.84 6.63
N ASP A 416 -0.90 63.83 6.21
CA ASP A 416 0.28 63.87 5.35
C ASP A 416 1.58 63.27 5.92
N ALA A 417 2.55 63.26 5.00
CA ALA A 417 4.01 63.32 5.17
C ALA A 417 4.68 61.97 5.42
N GLY A 418 5.47 61.41 4.50
CA GLY A 418 6.61 62.01 3.79
C GLY A 418 7.82 61.13 4.14
N GLY A 419 8.78 60.79 3.32
CA GLY A 419 9.19 61.10 1.95
C GLY A 419 10.45 60.26 1.70
N GLY A 420 11.08 60.41 0.53
CA GLY A 420 12.44 59.95 0.30
C GLY A 420 12.57 58.88 -0.78
N ALA A 421 12.86 59.36 -1.99
CA ALA A 421 13.22 58.56 -3.14
C ALA A 421 14.75 58.37 -3.23
N ASP A 422 15.12 57.35 -4.00
CA ASP A 422 16.13 57.40 -5.08
C ASP A 422 17.54 56.80 -4.86
N THR A 423 18.04 56.32 -6.01
CA THR A 423 19.36 55.89 -6.46
C THR A 423 19.68 54.39 -6.28
N GLY A 424 20.09 53.62 -7.29
CA GLY A 424 20.42 53.83 -8.70
C GLY A 424 20.80 52.45 -9.32
N ALA A 425 20.45 52.18 -10.59
CA ALA A 425 21.33 51.94 -11.75
C ALA A 425 22.65 51.16 -11.46
N GLY A 426 23.11 50.17 -12.25
CA GLY A 426 22.84 49.69 -13.60
C GLY A 426 24.01 48.80 -14.10
N GLY A 427 23.92 48.28 -15.34
CA GLY A 427 25.03 47.66 -16.11
C GLY A 427 25.09 46.12 -16.03
N VAL A 428 24.72 45.30 -17.04
CA VAL A 428 25.18 45.12 -18.44
C VAL A 428 26.60 44.55 -18.54
N ASP A 429 26.75 43.30 -19.00
CA ASP A 429 27.64 42.97 -20.13
C ASP A 429 27.28 41.63 -20.82
N GLN A 430 27.59 41.55 -22.11
CA GLN A 430 27.27 40.50 -23.08
C GLN A 430 28.51 39.65 -23.45
N GLY A 431 28.25 38.53 -24.15
CA GLY A 431 29.15 37.95 -25.18
C GLY A 431 29.83 36.65 -24.74
N GLY A 432 29.94 35.58 -25.55
CA GLY A 432 29.56 35.31 -26.94
C GLY A 432 30.00 33.89 -27.36
N ALA A 433 29.42 33.40 -28.48
CA ALA A 433 29.91 32.47 -29.54
C ALA A 433 30.91 31.31 -29.22
N SER A 434 31.05 30.22 -29.97
CA SER A 434 30.32 29.45 -31.02
C SER A 434 31.23 28.24 -31.37
N ALA A 435 30.63 27.12 -31.80
CA ALA A 435 31.16 26.08 -32.72
C ALA A 435 32.49 25.35 -32.42
N ASP A 436 32.51 24.01 -32.50
CA ASP A 436 32.95 23.30 -33.70
C ASP A 436 32.74 21.77 -33.58
N ALA A 437 32.58 21.11 -34.72
CA ALA A 437 32.41 19.68 -34.89
C ALA A 437 33.71 19.03 -35.37
N THR A 438 33.99 17.79 -34.96
CA THR A 438 34.82 16.88 -35.76
C THR A 438 34.39 15.43 -35.57
N ALA A 439 34.15 14.79 -36.72
CA ALA A 439 33.93 13.37 -36.90
C ALA A 439 35.23 12.56 -36.77
N GLY A 440 35.10 11.28 -36.43
CA GLY A 440 36.18 10.29 -36.46
C GLY A 440 35.62 8.87 -36.48
N SER A 441 35.62 8.29 -37.67
CA SER A 441 35.19 6.94 -38.07
C SER A 441 36.04 5.81 -37.48
N GLY A 442 35.42 4.65 -37.27
CA GLY A 442 36.10 3.36 -37.02
C GLY A 442 35.13 2.18 -37.11
N ASP A 443 35.02 1.61 -38.31
CA ASP A 443 34.27 0.42 -38.69
C ASP A 443 35.02 -0.89 -38.34
N SER A 444 34.27 -1.94 -37.98
CA SER A 444 34.45 -3.39 -38.27
C SER A 444 33.75 -4.24 -37.19
N SER A 445 33.06 -5.36 -37.41
CA SER A 445 32.48 -6.02 -38.59
C SER A 445 31.89 -7.35 -38.09
N VAL A 446 30.67 -7.72 -38.51
CA VAL A 446 30.16 -9.10 -38.80
C VAL A 446 29.99 -10.07 -37.58
N GLY A 447 28.88 -10.78 -37.37
CA GLY A 447 27.81 -11.28 -38.25
C GLY A 447 26.65 -11.95 -37.47
N PRO A 448 25.78 -12.77 -38.12
CA PRO A 448 24.33 -12.64 -38.05
C PRO A 448 23.61 -13.67 -37.16
N GLY A 449 22.38 -13.36 -36.75
CA GLY A 449 21.44 -14.30 -36.13
C GLY A 449 20.00 -13.87 -36.39
N ALA A 450 19.27 -14.72 -37.09
CA ALA A 450 18.06 -14.43 -37.85
C ALA A 450 16.76 -14.31 -37.04
N ASP A 451 15.78 -13.69 -37.72
CA ASP A 451 14.35 -13.65 -37.43
C ASP A 451 13.72 -15.02 -37.14
N ALA A 452 12.70 -15.05 -36.28
CA ALA A 452 11.48 -15.84 -36.51
C ALA A 452 10.31 -15.37 -35.64
N ALA A 453 9.17 -15.19 -36.30
CA ALA A 453 7.89 -14.83 -35.76
C ALA A 453 7.06 -16.04 -35.31
N ALA A 454 6.11 -15.76 -34.40
CA ALA A 454 4.71 -16.20 -34.30
C ALA A 454 4.25 -17.62 -34.69
N SER A 455 3.23 -18.08 -33.93
CA SER A 455 2.25 -19.16 -34.21
C SER A 455 2.83 -20.59 -34.17
N GLY A 456 2.17 -21.64 -33.71
CA GLY A 456 0.75 -21.98 -33.57
C GLY A 456 0.57 -23.39 -34.17
N GLY A 457 -0.22 -24.25 -33.51
CA GLY A 457 -0.84 -25.40 -34.18
C GLY A 457 -0.14 -26.76 -34.10
N ASP A 458 -0.98 -27.76 -33.78
CA ASP A 458 -0.77 -29.19 -33.62
C ASP A 458 -0.24 -29.96 -34.85
N GLY A 459 0.28 -31.18 -34.58
CA GLY A 459 -0.11 -32.37 -35.34
C GLY A 459 1.01 -33.35 -35.72
N GLY A 460 0.87 -34.63 -35.31
CA GLY A 460 1.53 -35.76 -35.98
C GLY A 460 1.64 -37.07 -35.19
N GLY A 461 0.82 -38.07 -35.53
CA GLY A 461 0.90 -39.48 -35.10
C GLY A 461 -0.46 -40.19 -35.15
N VAL A 462 -1.02 -40.51 -36.35
CA VAL A 462 -0.99 -41.85 -37.04
C VAL A 462 -1.66 -42.94 -36.16
N THR A 463 -2.82 -43.53 -36.50
CA THR A 463 -3.13 -44.46 -37.62
C THR A 463 -4.64 -44.56 -37.95
N ASP A 464 -4.91 -44.78 -39.24
CA ASP A 464 -5.88 -45.68 -39.89
C ASP A 464 -7.40 -45.60 -39.67
N GLY A 465 -8.13 -45.65 -40.80
CA GLY A 465 -9.37 -46.42 -40.91
C GLY A 465 -10.60 -45.71 -41.48
N ASP A 466 -10.62 -45.60 -42.82
CA ASP A 466 -11.75 -45.83 -43.73
C ASP A 466 -13.18 -45.28 -43.49
N ASP A 467 -13.65 -44.71 -44.61
CA ASP A 467 -14.99 -44.81 -45.22
C ASP A 467 -16.14 -43.83 -44.90
N ALA A 468 -16.61 -43.23 -46.02
CA ALA A 468 -17.97 -42.82 -46.41
C ALA A 468 -18.84 -42.06 -45.38
N GLY A 469 -19.45 -40.92 -45.67
CA GLY A 469 -19.96 -40.39 -46.93
C GLY A 469 -21.30 -39.69 -46.65
N ALA A 470 -21.55 -38.59 -47.36
CA ALA A 470 -22.86 -38.03 -47.70
C ALA A 470 -23.74 -37.36 -46.61
N SER A 471 -23.87 -36.03 -46.76
CA SER A 471 -25.10 -35.25 -46.95
C SER A 471 -26.32 -35.44 -46.02
N GLY A 472 -26.92 -34.33 -45.57
CA GLY A 472 -28.35 -34.31 -45.28
C GLY A 472 -28.83 -33.21 -44.36
N SER A 473 -29.52 -32.24 -44.95
CA SER A 473 -30.19 -31.08 -44.37
C SER A 473 -31.53 -31.36 -43.66
N ARG A 474 -32.01 -30.36 -42.90
CA ARG A 474 -33.40 -30.12 -42.39
C ARG A 474 -33.83 -31.02 -41.22
N GLY A 475 -34.63 -30.62 -40.25
CA GLY A 475 -35.41 -29.41 -39.98
C GLY A 475 -36.35 -29.70 -38.79
N GLU A 476 -36.65 -28.65 -38.02
CA GLU A 476 -37.87 -28.35 -37.24
C GLU A 476 -38.58 -29.37 -36.31
N ASP A 477 -39.12 -28.76 -35.24
CA ASP A 477 -40.26 -29.14 -34.38
C ASP A 477 -40.12 -30.07 -33.16
N GLY A 478 -40.59 -29.55 -32.01
CA GLY A 478 -41.66 -30.24 -31.28
C GLY A 478 -41.42 -30.66 -29.81
N CYS A 479 -42.08 -29.94 -28.89
CA CYS A 479 -42.39 -30.25 -27.49
C CYS A 479 -42.52 -31.73 -27.04
N SER A 480 -42.02 -32.01 -25.82
CA SER A 480 -42.81 -32.45 -24.62
C SER A 480 -42.18 -33.57 -23.77
N LEU A 481 -41.92 -33.23 -22.50
CA LEU A 481 -42.04 -33.96 -21.23
C LEU A 481 -41.70 -35.46 -21.08
N ALA A 482 -40.91 -35.68 -20.01
CA ALA A 482 -40.97 -36.73 -18.98
C ALA A 482 -39.96 -37.90 -19.03
N GLY A 483 -39.19 -37.99 -17.93
CA GLY A 483 -38.81 -39.26 -17.29
C GLY A 483 -37.40 -39.78 -17.56
N GLY A 484 -36.56 -39.86 -16.51
CA GLY A 484 -35.36 -40.71 -16.54
C GLY A 484 -34.23 -40.23 -15.64
N ALA A 485 -34.27 -40.61 -14.36
CA ALA A 485 -33.08 -40.56 -13.51
C ALA A 485 -32.06 -41.62 -13.96
N THR A 486 -30.76 -41.30 -13.94
CA THR A 486 -29.67 -42.07 -13.30
C THR A 486 -28.28 -41.57 -13.72
N GLY A 487 -27.39 -41.39 -12.72
CA GLY A 487 -26.01 -41.87 -12.81
C GLY A 487 -24.89 -40.93 -13.28
N GLY A 488 -24.07 -40.48 -12.32
CA GLY A 488 -22.61 -40.65 -12.45
C GLY A 488 -21.74 -39.40 -12.59
N ALA A 489 -21.21 -38.88 -11.47
CA ALA A 489 -19.88 -38.24 -11.40
C ALA A 489 -19.47 -37.90 -9.94
N THR A 490 -19.11 -38.90 -9.13
CA THR A 490 -18.57 -38.69 -7.75
C THR A 490 -17.31 -39.51 -7.44
N LEU A 491 -16.54 -39.92 -8.46
CA LEU A 491 -15.35 -40.75 -8.24
C LEU A 491 -13.99 -40.03 -8.01
N PRO A 492 -13.74 -38.76 -8.40
CA PRO A 492 -12.43 -38.14 -8.11
C PRO A 492 -12.24 -37.74 -6.64
N TRP A 493 -13.33 -37.33 -5.97
CA TRP A 493 -13.28 -36.75 -4.62
C TRP A 493 -13.16 -37.79 -3.51
N LEU A 494 -13.71 -39.00 -3.69
CA LEU A 494 -13.61 -40.08 -2.70
C LEU A 494 -12.17 -40.63 -2.59
N LEU A 495 -11.45 -40.68 -3.72
CA LEU A 495 -10.05 -41.10 -3.78
C LEU A 495 -9.11 -40.11 -3.09
N LEU A 496 -9.35 -38.80 -3.26
CA LEU A 496 -8.58 -37.75 -2.58
C LEU A 496 -8.83 -37.75 -1.05
N ALA A 497 -10.08 -37.95 -0.63
CA ALA A 497 -10.44 -38.06 0.79
C ALA A 497 -9.82 -39.32 1.44
N LEU A 498 -9.82 -40.46 0.74
CA LEU A 498 -9.19 -41.71 1.21
C LEU A 498 -7.66 -41.61 1.27
N MET A 499 -7.02 -40.88 0.35
CA MET A 499 -5.58 -40.60 0.41
C MET A 499 -5.21 -39.69 1.57
N LEU A 500 -6.01 -38.64 1.84
CA LEU A 500 -5.80 -37.73 2.97
C LEU A 500 -6.04 -38.43 4.33
N LEU A 501 -7.03 -39.32 4.42
CA LEU A 501 -7.27 -40.16 5.61
C LEU A 501 -6.15 -41.19 5.85
N ARG A 502 -5.58 -41.78 4.79
CA ARG A 502 -4.40 -42.67 4.89
C ARG A 502 -3.15 -41.91 5.31
N ARG A 503 -2.95 -40.66 4.86
CA ARG A 503 -1.83 -39.81 5.26
C ARG A 503 -1.93 -39.41 6.74
N ARG A 504 -3.13 -39.04 7.23
CA ARG A 504 -3.37 -38.76 8.66
C ARG A 504 -3.16 -39.98 9.57
N ARG A 505 -3.55 -41.19 9.15
CA ARG A 505 -3.31 -42.41 9.95
C ARG A 505 -1.83 -42.77 10.08
N ARG A 506 -1.01 -42.54 9.05
CA ARG A 506 0.45 -42.79 9.13
C ARG A 506 1.15 -41.83 10.09
N THR A 507 0.72 -40.56 10.15
CA THR A 507 1.29 -39.57 11.09
C THR A 507 0.93 -39.89 12.54
N ILE A 508 -0.29 -40.36 12.81
CA ILE A 508 -0.75 -40.72 14.17
C ILE A 508 -0.04 -41.98 14.70
N VAL A 509 0.22 -42.97 13.83
CA VAL A 509 0.98 -44.18 14.22
C VAL A 509 2.45 -43.83 14.48
N GLY A 510 3.07 -42.96 13.67
CA GLY A 510 4.45 -42.51 13.89
C GLY A 510 4.65 -41.73 15.19
N VAL A 511 3.69 -40.89 15.57
CA VAL A 511 3.73 -40.12 16.83
C VAL A 511 3.55 -41.03 18.05
N ARG A 512 2.69 -42.07 17.96
CA ARG A 512 2.53 -43.07 19.04
C ARG A 512 3.79 -43.92 19.25
N GLU A 513 4.50 -44.27 18.19
CA GLU A 513 5.74 -45.06 18.27
C GLU A 513 6.91 -44.22 18.84
N LEU A 514 6.96 -42.93 18.51
CA LEU A 514 7.93 -41.97 19.05
C LEU A 514 7.72 -41.71 20.55
N LEU A 515 6.46 -41.61 20.99
CA LEU A 515 6.08 -41.46 22.40
C LEU A 515 6.37 -42.73 23.21
N ARG A 516 6.14 -43.92 22.65
CA ARG A 516 6.53 -45.19 23.30
C ARG A 516 8.04 -45.34 23.46
N ARG A 517 8.83 -44.94 22.47
CA ARG A 517 10.30 -44.96 22.57
C ARG A 517 10.86 -43.97 23.60
N LYS A 518 10.26 -42.79 23.74
CA LYS A 518 10.65 -41.81 24.79
C LYS A 518 10.26 -42.26 26.20
N LEU A 519 9.12 -42.95 26.36
CA LEU A 519 8.70 -43.51 27.65
C LEU A 519 9.54 -44.74 28.06
N ALA A 520 9.98 -45.57 27.11
CA ALA A 520 10.88 -46.70 27.40
C ALA A 520 12.32 -46.25 27.76
N ALA A 521 12.81 -45.16 27.15
CA ALA A 521 14.14 -44.62 27.45
C ALA A 521 14.22 -43.88 28.81
N GLY A 522 13.09 -43.38 29.32
CA GLY A 522 13.03 -42.68 30.61
C GLY A 522 13.04 -43.59 31.85
N VAL A 523 12.85 -44.90 31.69
CA VAL A 523 12.77 -45.87 32.80
C VAL A 523 14.10 -46.60 33.05
N SER A 524 15.08 -46.48 32.15
CA SER A 524 16.40 -47.14 32.30
C SER A 524 17.49 -46.27 32.94
N GLY A 525 17.19 -45.04 33.38
CA GLY A 525 18.17 -44.07 33.88
C GLY A 525 18.25 -43.88 35.40
N ARG A 526 17.51 -44.67 36.21
CA ARG A 526 17.59 -44.62 37.68
C ARG A 526 17.72 -46.02 38.26
N ARG A 527 18.92 -46.60 38.18
CA ARG A 527 19.44 -47.68 39.05
C ARG A 527 20.93 -47.93 38.74
N SER A 528 21.80 -47.04 39.21
CA SER A 528 23.21 -47.35 39.51
C SER A 528 23.79 -46.26 40.44
N ALA A 529 23.41 -46.33 41.70
CA ALA A 529 24.13 -45.76 42.84
C ALA A 529 23.85 -46.68 44.04
N PHE A 530 24.42 -47.88 43.94
CA PHE A 530 24.95 -48.81 44.96
C PHE A 530 25.20 -50.16 44.29
#